data_AF-A0A7C1J6Y4-F1
#
_entry.id   AF-A0A7C1J6Y4-F1
#
_cell.length_a   1.000
_cell.length_b   1.000
_cell.length_c   1.000
_cell.angle_alpha   90.00
_cell.angle_beta   90.00
_cell.angle_gamma   90.00
#
_symmetry.space_group_name_H-M   'P 1'
#
loop_
_entity.id
_entity.type
_entity.pdbx_description
1 polymer ?
#
loop_
_entity_poly.entity_id
_entity_poly.type
_entity_poly.pdbx_seq_one_letter_code
_entity_poly.pdbx_strand_id
1 'polypeptide(L)'
;PLIACALPGALEAYSEELGLAGYLLKPVRQQQLLDALAGVPGAQNVLVVDDDRDFLRLFARMLRSARRHYTVWQAASAEEALALLADRRPDAIFVDVLLPDLNGPQLVERIRSQEALRDIPIFFVTAQDAAGRPLVASFLGIAHHGGLSADELMRCIQAVGRALSGAIPPADREQTEAPSG
;
A
#
# COMPACT_ATOMS: atom_id res chain seq x y z
N PRO A 1 12.07 19.86 11.36
CA PRO A 1 11.70 18.60 12.06
C PRO A 1 10.42 18.03 11.43
N LEU A 2 10.47 16.78 10.96
CA LEU A 2 9.32 16.09 10.37
C LEU A 2 8.67 15.21 11.45
N ILE A 3 7.36 15.31 11.58
CA ILE A 3 6.58 14.37 12.38
C ILE A 3 5.70 13.60 11.42
N ALA A 4 5.86 12.28 11.45
CA ALA A 4 5.10 11.34 10.66
C ALA A 4 4.35 10.43 11.62
N CYS A 5 3.06 10.24 11.40
CA CYS A 5 2.22 9.30 12.13
C CYS A 5 1.65 8.31 11.11
N ALA A 6 1.88 7.02 11.32
CA ALA A 6 1.30 5.98 10.50
C ALA A 6 -0.21 5.92 10.74
N LEU A 7 -1.01 6.11 9.68
CA LEU A 7 -2.42 5.78 9.72
C LEU A 7 -2.56 4.31 9.30
N PRO A 8 -3.23 3.45 10.09
CA PRO A 8 -3.58 2.11 9.63
C PRO A 8 -4.41 2.26 8.36
N GLY A 9 -3.81 1.92 7.22
CA GLY A 9 -4.46 2.04 5.92
C GLY A 9 -5.44 0.90 5.69
N ALA A 10 -6.43 1.11 4.83
CA ALA A 10 -7.37 0.06 4.40
C ALA A 10 -6.68 -1.24 3.92
N LEU A 11 -5.42 -1.16 3.48
CA LEU A 11 -4.61 -2.30 3.06
C LEU A 11 -4.13 -3.21 4.21
N GLU A 12 -3.99 -2.71 5.43
CA GLU A 12 -3.56 -3.54 6.58
C GLU A 12 -4.63 -4.57 6.94
N ALA A 13 -5.91 -4.18 6.89
CA ALA A 13 -7.03 -5.09 7.05
C ALA A 13 -7.03 -6.22 6.00
N TYR A 14 -6.75 -5.90 4.73
CA TYR A 14 -6.62 -6.90 3.67
C TYR A 14 -5.43 -7.84 3.87
N SER A 15 -4.34 -7.35 4.48
CA SER A 15 -3.12 -8.14 4.65
C SER A 15 -3.31 -9.32 5.59
N GLU A 16 -4.06 -9.13 6.68
CA GLU A 16 -4.36 -10.19 7.65
C GLU A 16 -5.37 -11.20 7.10
N GLU A 17 -6.43 -10.73 6.44
CA GLU A 17 -7.50 -11.60 5.94
C GLU A 17 -7.05 -12.51 4.78
N LEU A 18 -6.21 -11.99 3.89
CA LEU A 18 -5.77 -12.71 2.68
C LEU A 18 -4.41 -13.41 2.83
N GLY A 19 -3.77 -13.28 4.01
CA GLY A 19 -2.45 -13.84 4.27
C GLY A 19 -1.39 -13.31 3.31
N LEU A 20 -1.33 -11.98 3.14
CA LEU A 20 -0.33 -11.34 2.27
C LEU A 20 1.05 -11.32 2.96
N ALA A 21 2.11 -11.44 2.16
CA ALA A 21 3.48 -11.29 2.64
C ALA A 21 3.85 -9.81 2.88
N GLY A 22 3.11 -8.88 2.30
CA GLY A 22 3.27 -7.44 2.51
C GLY A 22 2.57 -6.60 1.43
N TYR A 23 2.80 -5.30 1.47
CA TYR A 23 2.31 -4.37 0.45
C TYR A 23 3.34 -3.29 0.15
N LEU A 24 3.26 -2.71 -1.05
CA LEU A 24 4.10 -1.63 -1.55
C LEU A 24 3.21 -0.55 -2.17
N LEU A 25 3.58 0.71 -1.98
CA LEU A 25 2.89 1.84 -2.60
C LEU A 25 3.62 2.32 -3.84
N LYS A 26 2.87 2.60 -4.91
CA LYS A 26 3.39 3.29 -6.10
C LYS A 26 3.65 4.78 -5.74
N PRO A 27 4.74 5.40 -6.24
CA PRO A 27 5.77 4.82 -7.09
C PRO A 27 6.73 3.90 -6.30
N VAL A 28 6.91 2.68 -6.80
CA VAL A 28 7.80 1.70 -6.18
C VAL A 28 9.24 1.95 -6.60
N ARG A 29 10.16 1.92 -5.64
CA ARG A 29 11.61 1.96 -5.88
C ARG A 29 12.20 0.55 -5.90
N GLN A 30 13.31 0.38 -6.62
CA GLN A 30 14.00 -0.91 -6.73
C GLN A 30 14.32 -1.52 -5.37
N GLN A 31 14.83 -0.72 -4.42
CA GLN A 31 15.18 -1.24 -3.09
C GLN A 31 13.97 -1.84 -2.37
N GLN A 32 12.79 -1.25 -2.51
CA GLN A 32 11.57 -1.76 -1.87
C GLN A 32 11.18 -3.15 -2.42
N LEU A 33 11.39 -3.38 -3.72
CA LEU A 33 11.19 -4.70 -4.33
C LEU A 33 12.20 -5.73 -3.81
N LEU A 34 13.45 -5.32 -3.67
CA LEU A 34 14.51 -6.19 -3.16
C LEU A 34 14.31 -6.54 -1.68
N ASP A 35 13.87 -5.59 -0.87
CA ASP A 35 13.56 -5.81 0.54
C ASP A 35 12.37 -6.78 0.71
N ALA A 36 11.32 -6.62 -0.11
CA ALA A 36 10.20 -7.57 -0.14
C ALA A 36 10.66 -9.00 -0.52
N LEU A 37 11.51 -9.12 -1.54
CA LEU A 37 12.04 -10.40 -1.98
C LEU A 37 13.11 -10.98 -1.04
N ALA A 38 13.76 -10.18 -0.20
CA ALA A 38 14.69 -10.67 0.82
C ALA A 38 13.98 -11.54 1.87
N GLY A 39 12.68 -11.28 2.11
CA GLY A 39 11.81 -12.12 2.94
C GLY A 39 11.39 -13.44 2.28
N VAL A 40 11.77 -13.68 1.01
CA VAL A 40 11.46 -14.91 0.26
C VAL A 40 12.78 -15.61 -0.14
N PRO A 41 13.35 -16.45 0.74
CA PRO A 41 14.60 -17.12 0.47
C PRO A 41 14.52 -17.95 -0.81
N GLY A 42 15.51 -17.80 -1.69
CA GLY A 42 15.57 -18.60 -2.91
C GLY A 42 14.76 -18.05 -4.10
N ALA A 43 13.99 -16.97 -3.95
CA ALA A 43 13.18 -16.42 -5.05
C ALA A 43 13.98 -16.09 -6.33
N GLN A 44 13.57 -16.64 -7.47
CA GLN A 44 14.14 -16.37 -8.79
C GLN A 44 13.07 -16.00 -9.79
N ASN A 45 11.92 -16.67 -9.76
CA ASN A 45 10.80 -16.46 -10.66
C ASN A 45 9.76 -15.57 -9.97
N VAL A 46 9.51 -14.38 -10.52
CA VAL A 46 8.58 -13.40 -9.96
C VAL A 46 7.48 -13.13 -10.95
N LEU A 47 6.23 -13.19 -10.51
CA LEU A 47 5.08 -12.73 -11.29
C LEU A 47 4.70 -11.32 -10.83
N VAL A 48 4.50 -10.40 -11.77
CA VAL A 48 3.90 -9.09 -11.51
C VAL A 48 2.62 -8.95 -12.34
N VAL A 49 1.54 -8.49 -11.68
CA VAL A 49 0.19 -8.33 -12.23
C VAL A 49 -0.25 -6.88 -12.07
N ASP A 50 -0.42 -6.18 -13.18
CA ASP A 50 -0.74 -4.75 -13.21
C ASP A 50 -1.21 -4.36 -14.61
N ASP A 51 -2.30 -3.60 -14.75
CA ASP A 51 -2.82 -3.21 -16.07
C ASP A 51 -1.97 -2.12 -16.75
N ASP A 52 -1.14 -1.41 -15.98
CA ASP A 52 -0.14 -0.49 -16.51
C ASP A 52 1.06 -1.26 -17.09
N ARG A 53 1.06 -1.41 -18.42
CA ARG A 53 2.15 -2.06 -19.17
C ARG A 53 3.51 -1.37 -18.98
N ASP A 54 3.56 -0.06 -18.71
CA ASP A 54 4.80 0.65 -18.44
C ASP A 54 5.32 0.37 -17.03
N PHE A 55 4.43 0.25 -16.05
CA PHE A 55 4.78 -0.25 -14.73
C PHE A 55 5.34 -1.67 -14.79
N LEU A 56 4.69 -2.60 -15.50
CA LEU A 56 5.18 -3.98 -15.68
C LEU A 56 6.61 -4.02 -16.24
N ARG A 57 6.88 -3.22 -17.28
CA ARG A 57 8.22 -3.11 -17.90
C ARG A 57 9.24 -2.53 -16.94
N LEU A 58 8.86 -1.47 -16.21
CA LEU A 58 9.71 -0.81 -15.23
C LEU A 58 10.06 -1.76 -14.07
N PHE A 59 9.06 -2.46 -13.52
CA PHE A 59 9.22 -3.48 -12.48
C PHE A 59 10.22 -4.56 -12.94
N ALA A 60 10.00 -5.12 -14.12
CA ALA A 60 10.87 -6.15 -14.68
C ALA A 60 12.30 -5.63 -14.92
N ARG A 61 12.46 -4.37 -15.31
CA ARG A 61 13.79 -3.73 -15.44
C ARG A 61 14.48 -3.55 -14.09
N MET A 62 13.74 -3.11 -13.06
CA MET A 62 14.27 -2.94 -11.71
C MET A 62 14.78 -4.26 -11.12
N LEU A 63 14.07 -5.37 -11.30
CA LEU A 63 14.55 -6.66 -10.80
C LEU A 63 15.70 -7.23 -11.64
N ARG A 64 15.66 -7.10 -12.97
CA ARG A 64 16.74 -7.60 -13.84
C ARG A 64 18.07 -6.88 -13.66
N SER A 65 18.07 -5.64 -13.19
CA SER A 65 19.31 -4.90 -12.88
C SER A 65 19.88 -5.20 -11.49
N ALA A 66 19.20 -6.03 -10.69
CA ALA A 66 19.73 -6.48 -9.41
C ALA A 66 20.92 -7.43 -9.60
N ARG A 67 21.75 -7.59 -8.56
CA ARG A 67 22.86 -8.56 -8.58
C ARG A 67 22.38 -10.00 -8.73
N ARG A 68 21.21 -10.31 -8.16
CA ARG A 68 20.56 -11.61 -8.28
C ARG A 68 19.79 -11.67 -9.60
N HIS A 69 19.86 -12.82 -10.25
CA HIS A 69 19.17 -13.05 -11.51
C HIS A 69 17.70 -13.40 -11.22
N TYR A 70 16.79 -12.50 -11.63
CA TYR A 70 15.35 -12.71 -11.54
C TYR A 70 14.74 -12.90 -12.93
N THR A 71 13.89 -13.91 -13.07
CA THR A 71 12.99 -14.09 -14.20
C THR A 71 11.66 -13.46 -13.85
N VAL A 72 11.25 -12.43 -14.60
CA VAL A 72 10.01 -11.70 -14.32
C VAL A 72 8.95 -12.04 -15.37
N TRP A 73 7.87 -12.66 -14.92
CA TRP A 73 6.65 -12.86 -15.70
C TRP A 73 5.70 -11.69 -15.46
N GLN A 74 5.03 -11.25 -16.52
CA GLN A 74 4.19 -10.06 -16.52
C GLN A 74 2.79 -10.45 -16.97
N ALA A 75 1.78 -10.00 -16.25
CA ALA A 75 0.37 -10.13 -16.61
C ALA A 75 -0.31 -8.76 -16.48
N ALA A 76 -1.16 -8.39 -17.43
CA ALA A 76 -1.91 -7.13 -17.39
C ALA A 76 -3.38 -7.27 -16.99
N SER A 77 -3.77 -8.48 -16.58
CA SER A 77 -5.11 -8.78 -16.06
C SER A 77 -5.04 -9.97 -15.12
N ALA A 78 -6.10 -10.17 -14.33
CA ALA A 78 -6.22 -11.36 -13.49
C ALA A 78 -6.31 -12.64 -14.33
N GLU A 79 -6.96 -12.58 -15.49
CA GLU A 79 -7.01 -13.68 -16.45
C GLU A 79 -5.63 -14.06 -16.99
N GLU A 80 -4.83 -13.09 -17.44
CA GLU A 80 -3.44 -13.32 -17.88
C GLU A 80 -2.60 -13.95 -16.75
N ALA A 81 -2.80 -13.49 -15.51
CA ALA A 81 -2.10 -14.03 -14.35
C ALA A 81 -2.48 -15.49 -14.06
N LEU A 82 -3.77 -15.81 -14.05
CA LEU A 82 -4.26 -17.17 -13.82
C LEU A 82 -3.82 -18.13 -14.93
N ALA A 83 -3.80 -17.67 -16.19
CA ALA A 83 -3.28 -18.45 -17.31
C ALA A 83 -1.79 -18.78 -17.13
N LEU A 84 -0.97 -17.81 -16.69
CA LEU A 84 0.44 -18.07 -16.38
C LEU A 84 0.60 -19.05 -15.20
N LEU A 85 -0.24 -18.92 -14.17
CA LEU A 85 -0.20 -19.75 -12.97
C LEU A 85 -0.67 -21.19 -13.19
N ALA A 86 -1.41 -21.46 -14.27
CA ALA A 86 -1.83 -22.81 -14.63
C ALA A 86 -0.65 -23.74 -14.95
N ASP A 87 0.37 -23.21 -15.63
CA ASP A 87 1.53 -23.99 -16.09
C ASP A 87 2.84 -23.61 -15.37
N ARG A 88 2.84 -22.55 -14.57
CA ARG A 88 4.06 -22.00 -13.95
C ARG A 88 3.84 -21.68 -12.48
N ARG A 89 4.85 -21.97 -11.67
CA ARG A 89 4.83 -21.67 -10.24
C ARG A 89 5.88 -20.61 -9.90
N PRO A 90 5.49 -19.34 -9.69
CA PRO A 90 6.43 -18.31 -9.27
C PRO A 90 6.83 -18.50 -7.80
N ASP A 91 7.97 -17.93 -7.43
CA ASP A 91 8.44 -17.89 -6.04
C ASP A 91 7.82 -16.72 -5.26
N ALA A 92 7.36 -15.67 -5.96
CA ALA A 92 6.64 -14.54 -5.39
C ALA A 92 5.72 -13.90 -6.43
N ILE A 93 4.61 -13.31 -5.97
CA ILE A 93 3.63 -12.63 -6.81
C ILE A 93 3.44 -11.21 -6.30
N PHE A 94 3.48 -10.22 -7.20
CA PHE A 94 3.15 -8.83 -6.95
C PHE A 94 1.88 -8.49 -7.71
N VAL A 95 0.86 -7.96 -7.04
CA VAL A 95 -0.48 -7.78 -7.61
C VAL A 95 -0.98 -6.36 -7.35
N ASP A 96 -1.47 -5.67 -8.38
CA ASP A 96 -2.25 -4.44 -8.18
C ASP A 96 -3.62 -4.77 -7.57
N VAL A 97 -4.11 -3.88 -6.71
CA VAL A 97 -5.43 -4.01 -6.07
C VAL A 97 -6.54 -3.77 -7.08
N LEU A 98 -6.32 -2.90 -8.05
CA LEU A 98 -7.27 -2.59 -9.10
C LEU A 98 -6.77 -3.18 -10.41
N LEU A 99 -7.58 -4.05 -11.01
CA LEU A 99 -7.33 -4.63 -12.32
C LEU A 99 -8.62 -4.50 -13.15
N PRO A 100 -8.52 -4.51 -14.49
CA PRO A 100 -9.64 -4.21 -15.37
C PRO A 100 -10.75 -5.28 -15.36
N ASP A 101 -10.41 -6.52 -15.02
CA ASP A 101 -11.29 -7.69 -15.09
C ASP A 101 -11.76 -8.19 -13.72
N LEU A 102 -10.85 -8.22 -12.74
CA LEU A 102 -11.11 -8.73 -11.40
C LEU A 102 -10.21 -8.04 -10.37
N ASN A 103 -10.77 -7.47 -9.31
CA ASN A 103 -9.97 -6.81 -8.27
C ASN A 103 -8.90 -7.73 -7.65
N GLY A 104 -7.75 -7.17 -7.30
CA GLY A 104 -6.60 -7.87 -6.72
C GLY A 104 -6.93 -8.81 -5.55
N PRO A 105 -7.73 -8.40 -4.55
CA PRO A 105 -8.20 -9.29 -3.49
C PRO A 105 -8.88 -10.58 -3.99
N GLN A 106 -9.77 -10.45 -4.98
CA GLN A 106 -10.48 -11.60 -5.55
C GLN A 106 -9.53 -12.50 -6.36
N LEU A 107 -8.51 -11.92 -7.01
CA LEU A 107 -7.44 -12.71 -7.64
C LEU A 107 -6.67 -13.50 -6.58
N VAL A 108 -6.32 -12.88 -5.45
CA VAL A 108 -5.63 -13.56 -4.35
C VAL A 108 -6.46 -14.72 -3.80
N GLU A 109 -7.75 -14.53 -3.56
CA GLU A 109 -8.66 -15.61 -3.14
C GLU A 109 -8.64 -16.79 -4.13
N ARG A 110 -8.68 -16.51 -5.43
CA ARG A 110 -8.60 -17.55 -6.48
C ARG A 110 -7.24 -18.25 -6.53
N ILE A 111 -6.15 -17.57 -6.21
CA ILE A 111 -4.82 -18.18 -6.10
C ILE A 111 -4.76 -19.07 -4.86
N ARG A 112 -5.24 -18.58 -3.71
CA ARG A 112 -5.23 -19.31 -2.43
C ARG A 112 -6.14 -20.53 -2.40
N SER A 113 -7.20 -20.56 -3.22
CA SER A 113 -8.07 -21.72 -3.36
C SER A 113 -7.38 -22.91 -4.07
N GLN A 114 -6.29 -22.66 -4.79
CA GLN A 114 -5.52 -23.69 -5.48
C GLN A 114 -4.37 -24.20 -4.57
N GLU A 115 -4.44 -25.48 -4.18
CA GLU A 115 -3.47 -26.09 -3.25
C GLU A 115 -2.01 -25.88 -3.67
N ALA A 116 -1.70 -26.01 -4.96
CA ALA A 116 -0.34 -25.85 -5.48
C ALA A 116 0.22 -24.42 -5.36
N LEU A 117 -0.66 -23.41 -5.27
CA LEU A 117 -0.31 -21.99 -5.26
C LEU A 117 -0.52 -21.34 -3.88
N ARG A 118 -1.21 -22.03 -2.96
CA ARG A 118 -1.64 -21.48 -1.67
C ARG A 118 -0.52 -20.91 -0.82
N ASP A 119 0.70 -21.44 -0.90
CA ASP A 119 1.81 -21.00 -0.06
C ASP A 119 2.73 -19.97 -0.73
N ILE A 120 2.45 -19.58 -1.97
CA ILE A 120 3.30 -18.60 -2.67
C ILE A 120 3.16 -17.23 -1.98
N PRO A 121 4.25 -16.56 -1.60
CA PRO A 121 4.20 -15.19 -1.07
C PRO A 121 3.57 -14.21 -2.07
N ILE A 122 2.55 -13.47 -1.62
CA ILE A 122 1.86 -12.46 -2.43
C ILE A 122 2.01 -11.10 -1.80
N PHE A 123 2.39 -10.11 -2.60
CA PHE A 123 2.53 -8.71 -2.21
C PHE A 123 1.54 -7.86 -3.01
N PHE A 124 0.86 -6.94 -2.35
CA PHE A 124 0.13 -5.90 -3.09
C PHE A 124 1.06 -4.77 -3.53
N VAL A 125 0.79 -4.21 -4.70
CA VAL A 125 1.49 -3.05 -5.24
C VAL A 125 0.49 -2.08 -5.83
N THR A 126 0.17 -1.01 -5.10
CA THR A 126 -0.96 -0.14 -5.50
C THR A 126 -0.71 1.33 -5.22
N ALA A 127 -1.42 2.20 -5.96
CA ALA A 127 -1.54 3.63 -5.66
C ALA A 127 -2.86 3.98 -4.94
N GLN A 128 -3.78 3.01 -4.85
CA GLN A 128 -5.17 3.22 -4.43
C GLN A 128 -5.65 2.10 -3.50
N ASP A 129 -6.63 2.39 -2.65
CA ASP A 129 -7.32 1.37 -1.89
C ASP A 129 -8.34 0.61 -2.75
N ALA A 130 -8.97 -0.43 -2.20
CA ALA A 130 -9.98 -1.23 -2.91
C ALA A 130 -11.25 -0.45 -3.28
N ALA A 131 -11.45 0.75 -2.72
CA ALA A 131 -12.53 1.67 -3.08
C ALA A 131 -12.11 2.65 -4.19
N GLY A 132 -10.91 2.51 -4.77
CA GLY A 132 -10.38 3.40 -5.80
C GLY A 132 -9.92 4.76 -5.27
N ARG A 133 -9.78 4.91 -3.94
CA ARG A 133 -9.31 6.17 -3.35
C ARG A 133 -7.78 6.16 -3.36
N PRO A 134 -7.12 7.25 -3.79
CA PRO A 134 -5.67 7.36 -3.71
C PRO A 134 -5.20 7.11 -2.28
N LEU A 135 -4.21 6.24 -2.13
CA LEU A 135 -3.47 6.09 -0.88
C LEU A 135 -2.50 7.27 -0.78
N VAL A 136 -3.04 8.45 -0.47
CA VAL A 136 -2.26 9.67 -0.25
C VAL A 136 -1.56 9.54 1.10
N ALA A 137 -0.30 9.11 1.03
CA ALA A 137 0.71 9.02 2.09
C ALA A 137 0.25 8.34 3.39
N SER A 138 0.96 7.27 3.76
CA SER A 138 0.87 6.61 5.08
C SER A 138 1.24 7.52 6.26
N PHE A 139 1.48 8.81 6.04
CA PHE A 139 1.73 9.78 7.09
C PHE A 139 1.21 11.18 6.72
N LEU A 140 0.67 11.87 7.72
CA LEU A 140 0.43 13.32 7.66
C LEU A 140 1.69 14.03 8.14
N GLY A 141 2.29 14.86 7.29
CA GLY A 141 3.48 15.66 7.62
C GLY A 141 3.18 17.15 7.73
N ILE A 142 3.61 17.79 8.81
CA ILE A 142 3.57 19.26 8.97
C ILE A 142 5.02 19.77 8.95
N ALA A 143 5.30 20.75 8.09
CA ALA A 143 6.61 21.40 8.01
C ALA A 143 6.48 22.91 8.25
N HIS A 144 7.37 23.46 9.08
CA HIS A 144 7.47 24.90 9.34
C HIS A 144 8.91 25.38 9.11
N HIS A 145 9.06 26.44 8.32
CA HIS A 145 10.35 26.86 7.75
C HIS A 145 11.35 27.37 8.80
N GLY A 146 10.88 27.70 10.02
CA GLY A 146 11.71 28.09 11.17
C GLY A 146 11.91 26.99 12.21
N GLY A 147 11.48 25.76 11.94
CA GLY A 147 11.34 24.72 12.97
C GLY A 147 10.06 24.91 13.78
N LEU A 148 9.81 23.98 14.71
CA LEU A 148 8.68 24.04 15.64
C LEU A 148 9.26 24.15 17.06
N SER A 149 8.77 25.12 17.83
CA SER A 149 8.99 25.12 19.28
C SER A 149 8.28 23.92 19.93
N ALA A 150 8.68 23.57 21.16
CA ALA A 150 8.03 22.51 21.93
C ALA A 150 6.52 22.78 22.13
N ASP A 151 6.12 24.04 22.30
CA ASP A 151 4.72 24.42 22.48
C ASP A 151 3.92 24.30 21.19
N GLU A 152 4.47 24.73 20.05
CA GLU A 152 3.82 24.57 18.74
C GLU A 152 3.66 23.11 18.36
N LEU A 153 4.68 22.32 18.68
CA LEU A 153 4.65 20.87 18.53
C LEU A 153 3.51 20.25 19.35
N MET A 154 3.43 20.55 20.65
CA MET A 154 2.38 20.01 21.51
C MET A 154 0.98 20.45 21.06
N ARG A 155 0.83 21.70 20.60
CA ARG A 155 -0.43 22.17 20.01
C ARG A 155 -0.82 21.41 18.75
N CYS A 156 0.13 21.13 17.86
CA CYS A 156 -0.11 20.34 16.65
C CYS A 156 -0.57 18.91 17.01
N ILE A 157 0.14 18.24 17.93
CA ILE A 157 -0.22 16.89 18.38
C ILE A 157 -1.64 16.87 18.96
N GLN A 158 -1.98 17.82 19.83
CA GLN A 158 -3.30 17.91 20.44
C GLN A 158 -4.41 18.22 19.42
N ALA A 159 -4.16 19.10 18.46
CA ALA A 159 -5.13 19.45 17.43
C ALA A 159 -5.42 18.27 16.50
N VAL A 160 -4.37 17.57 16.06
CA VAL A 160 -4.50 16.33 15.28
C VAL A 160 -5.22 15.25 16.09
N GLY A 161 -4.87 15.08 17.36
CA GLY A 161 -5.56 14.16 18.27
C GLY A 161 -7.06 14.40 18.33
N ARG A 162 -7.49 15.66 18.53
CA ARG A 162 -8.92 16.03 18.56
C ARG A 162 -9.63 15.74 17.25
N ALA A 163 -9.02 16.11 16.12
CA ALA A 163 -9.59 15.89 14.80
C ALA A 163 -9.79 14.39 14.50
N LEU A 164 -8.82 13.56 14.87
CA LEU A 164 -8.88 12.11 14.68
C LEU A 164 -9.84 11.40 15.64
N SER A 165 -10.04 11.93 16.87
CA SER A 165 -11.00 11.38 17.84
C SER A 165 -12.46 11.72 17.54
N GLY A 166 -12.75 12.48 16.48
CA GLY A 166 -14.12 12.93 16.14
C GLY A 166 -14.72 13.92 17.13
N ALA A 167 -13.94 14.45 18.08
CA ALA A 167 -14.40 15.44 19.03
C ALA A 167 -14.36 16.83 18.37
N ILE A 168 -15.47 17.23 17.76
CA ILE A 168 -15.74 18.63 17.39
C ILE A 168 -15.72 19.42 18.72
N PRO A 169 -14.80 20.38 18.93
CA PRO A 169 -14.90 21.24 20.10
C PRO A 169 -16.23 22.01 20.00
N PRO A 170 -17.02 22.12 21.08
CA PRO A 170 -18.26 22.88 21.03
C PRO A 170 -17.91 24.29 20.57
N ALA A 171 -18.59 24.74 19.51
CA ALA A 171 -18.43 26.10 18.99
C ALA A 171 -18.60 27.10 20.13
N ASP A 172 -17.67 28.06 20.18
CA ASP A 172 -17.71 29.20 21.08
C ASP A 172 -19.14 29.76 21.09
N ARG A 173 -19.86 29.58 22.21
CA ARG A 173 -21.07 30.35 22.46
C ARG A 173 -20.60 31.76 22.74
N GLU A 174 -20.69 32.56 21.68
CA GLU A 174 -20.55 34.00 21.68
C GLU A 174 -21.19 34.60 22.92
N GLN A 175 -20.44 35.53 23.50
CA GLN A 175 -20.92 36.58 24.36
C GLN A 175 -22.20 37.18 23.75
N THR A 176 -23.28 37.13 24.50
CA THR A 176 -24.28 38.20 24.45
C THR A 176 -24.59 38.58 25.88
N GLU A 177 -23.80 39.52 26.39
CA GLU A 177 -24.21 40.35 27.51
C GLU A 177 -25.40 41.22 27.09
N ALA A 178 -26.44 41.18 27.93
CA ALA A 178 -27.24 42.31 28.46
C ALA A 178 -28.25 43.02 27.51
N PRO A 179 -29.26 43.79 28.05
CA PRO A 179 -29.39 44.25 29.43
C PRO A 179 -30.79 44.15 30.09
N SER A 180 -30.73 44.34 31.41
CA SER A 180 -31.69 44.97 32.33
C SER A 180 -33.17 45.08 31.98
N GLY A 181 -33.99 44.51 32.85
CA GLY A 181 -35.37 44.90 33.17
C GLY A 181 -35.66 44.57 34.62
#